data_AF-R6N0G3-F1
#
_entry.id   AF-R6N0G3-F1
#
_cell.length_a   1.000
_cell.length_b   1.000
_cell.length_c   1.000
_cell.angle_alpha   90.00
_cell.angle_beta   90.00
_cell.angle_gamma   90.00
#
_symmetry.space_group_name_H-M   'P 1'
#
loop_
_entity.id
_entity.type
_entity.pdbx_description
1 polymer ?
#
loop_
_entity_poly.entity_id
_entity_poly.type
_entity_poly.pdbx_seq_one_letter_code
_entity_poly.pdbx_strand_id
1 'polypeptide(L)'
;MTGKWIGAGKIEELKRYAKRLQLVFLALGLVTGVTLYLVKDFILGFYAITPETKTMAVHFIIILCITTVGTGYQLNVLTGFVRGGGDTTFVLINDSIFMWLIVLPASALAAFVFHASPEVVFLCLKSDQILKCFVALVKVNRWKWIRVLTQ
;
A
#
# COMPACT_ATOMS: atom_id res chain seq x y z
N MET A 1 1.58 -8.28 -18.42
CA MET A 1 0.55 -7.80 -19.38
C MET A 1 0.95 -6.49 -20.04
N THR A 2 1.45 -5.52 -19.27
CA THR A 2 2.00 -4.22 -19.68
C THR A 2 3.04 -4.30 -20.81
N GLY A 3 4.02 -5.21 -20.72
CA GLY A 3 5.07 -5.36 -21.75
C GLY A 3 4.58 -5.66 -23.17
N LYS A 4 3.48 -6.43 -23.33
CA LYS A 4 2.93 -6.75 -24.66
C LYS A 4 2.34 -5.52 -25.36
N TRP A 5 1.69 -4.64 -24.60
CA TRP A 5 1.09 -3.41 -25.12
C TRP A 5 2.14 -2.35 -25.44
N ILE A 6 3.21 -2.29 -24.63
CA ILE A 6 4.35 -1.41 -24.86
C ILE A 6 5.08 -1.80 -26.15
N GLY A 7 5.36 -3.10 -26.36
CA GLY A 7 5.99 -3.59 -27.58
C GLY A 7 5.13 -3.45 -28.85
N ALA A 8 3.80 -3.35 -28.70
CA ALA A 8 2.88 -3.14 -29.82
C ALA A 8 2.63 -1.65 -30.16
N GLY A 9 3.30 -0.70 -29.48
CA GLY A 9 3.11 0.74 -29.69
C GLY A 9 1.74 1.29 -29.25
N LYS A 10 0.88 0.47 -28.65
CA LYS A 10 -0.50 0.83 -28.24
C LYS A 10 -0.55 1.52 -26.86
N ILE A 11 0.23 2.58 -26.71
CA ILE A 11 0.40 3.28 -25.43
C ILE A 11 -0.89 3.94 -24.94
N GLU A 12 -1.70 4.49 -25.85
CA GLU A 12 -2.94 5.19 -25.48
C GLU A 12 -4.02 4.24 -24.95
N GLU A 13 -4.14 3.05 -25.55
CA GLU A 13 -5.02 1.98 -25.05
C GLU A 13 -4.54 1.46 -23.68
N LEU A 14 -3.22 1.32 -23.50
CA LEU A 14 -2.62 0.93 -22.23
C LEU A 14 -2.95 1.94 -21.11
N LYS A 15 -2.88 3.25 -21.39
CA LYS A 15 -3.27 4.28 -20.41
C LYS A 15 -4.74 4.16 -20.00
N ARG A 16 -5.63 3.97 -20.97
CA ARG A 16 -7.07 3.80 -20.72
C ARG A 16 -7.36 2.56 -19.88
N TYR A 17 -6.68 1.45 -20.18
CA TYR A 17 -6.79 0.20 -19.43
C TYR A 17 -6.24 0.34 -18.00
N ALA A 18 -5.09 1.00 -17.85
CA ALA A 18 -4.47 1.22 -16.54
C ALA A 18 -5.36 2.04 -15.59
N LYS A 19 -6.03 3.09 -16.10
CA LYS A 19 -7.01 3.87 -15.31
C LYS A 19 -8.20 3.03 -14.84
N ARG A 20 -8.72 2.16 -15.71
CA ARG A 20 -9.84 1.25 -15.35
C ARG A 20 -9.41 0.24 -14.29
N LEU A 21 -8.24 -0.37 -14.46
CA LEU A 21 -7.69 -1.31 -13.49
C LEU A 21 -7.38 -0.66 -12.13
N GLN A 22 -6.88 0.58 -12.12
CA GLN A 22 -6.68 1.34 -10.90
C GLN A 22 -7.96 1.48 -10.07
N LEU A 23 -9.09 1.78 -10.72
CA LEU A 23 -10.41 1.81 -10.06
C LEU A 23 -10.82 0.44 -9.53
N VAL A 24 -10.58 -0.64 -10.30
CA VAL A 24 -10.87 -2.00 -9.85
C VAL A 24 -10.03 -2.38 -8.63
N PHE A 25 -8.73 -2.05 -8.61
CA PHE A 25 -7.86 -2.32 -7.47
C PHE A 25 -8.25 -1.50 -6.24
N LEU A 26 -8.67 -0.26 -6.42
CA LEU A 26 -9.20 0.56 -5.33
C LEU A 26 -10.49 -0.07 -4.75
N ALA A 27 -11.41 -0.50 -5.62
CA ALA A 27 -12.64 -1.17 -5.20
C ALA A 27 -12.35 -2.49 -4.46
N LEU A 28 -11.43 -3.31 -4.96
CA LEU A 28 -10.99 -4.54 -4.29
C LEU A 28 -10.33 -4.27 -2.93
N GLY A 29 -9.50 -3.23 -2.84
CA GLY A 29 -8.91 -2.78 -1.58
C GLY A 29 -9.97 -2.35 -0.57
N LEU A 30 -10.99 -1.61 -1.03
CA LEU A 30 -12.11 -1.19 -0.20
C LEU A 30 -12.95 -2.38 0.28
N VAL A 31 -13.28 -3.32 -0.61
CA VAL A 31 -14.03 -4.54 -0.27
C VAL A 31 -13.27 -5.37 0.75
N THR A 32 -11.95 -5.54 0.57
CA THR A 32 -11.12 -6.28 1.55
C THR A 32 -11.03 -5.57 2.89
N GLY A 33 -10.86 -4.24 2.92
CA GLY A 33 -10.89 -3.45 4.15
C GLY A 33 -12.22 -3.53 4.90
N VAL A 34 -13.35 -3.43 4.19
CA VAL A 34 -14.69 -3.56 4.78
C VAL A 34 -14.92 -4.98 5.30
N THR A 35 -14.51 -5.99 4.54
CA THR A 35 -14.65 -7.40 4.96
C THR A 35 -13.84 -7.65 6.23
N LEU A 36 -12.60 -7.14 6.32
CA LEU A 36 -11.78 -7.24 7.52
C LEU A 36 -12.46 -6.58 8.72
N TYR A 37 -13.07 -5.41 8.53
CA TYR A 37 -13.79 -4.69 9.58
C TYR A 37 -14.99 -5.49 10.11
N LEU A 38 -15.77 -6.13 9.22
CA LEU A 38 -16.93 -6.93 9.62
C LEU A 38 -16.53 -8.22 10.35
N VAL A 39 -15.43 -8.84 9.94
CA VAL A 39 -14.97 -10.13 10.49
C VAL A 39 -14.09 -9.92 11.75
N LYS A 40 -13.73 -8.68 12.10
CA LYS A 40 -12.84 -8.37 13.23
C LYS A 40 -13.30 -8.96 14.56
N ASP A 41 -14.59 -8.83 14.87
CA ASP A 41 -15.13 -9.26 16.16
C ASP A 41 -15.23 -10.79 16.23
N PHE A 42 -15.45 -11.43 15.08
CA PHE A 42 -15.40 -12.89 14.95
C PHE A 42 -13.98 -13.41 15.17
N ILE A 43 -12.97 -12.82 14.50
CA ILE A 43 -11.55 -13.20 14.66
C ILE A 43 -11.11 -13.04 16.10
N LEU A 44 -11.37 -11.87 16.71
CA LEU A 44 -10.98 -11.59 18.09
C LEU A 44 -11.73 -12.46 19.10
N GLY A 45 -12.91 -12.98 18.74
CA GLY A 45 -13.67 -13.93 19.57
C GLY A 45 -13.02 -15.32 19.68
N PHE A 46 -12.18 -15.73 18.71
CA PHE A 46 -11.45 -17.00 18.79
C PHE A 46 -10.22 -16.93 19.69
N TYR A 47 -9.70 -15.74 19.97
CA TYR A 47 -8.53 -15.57 20.82
C TYR A 47 -8.96 -15.35 22.27
N ALA A 48 -8.41 -16.14 23.19
CA ALA A 48 -8.55 -15.91 24.63
C ALA A 48 -7.61 -14.75 25.04
N ILE A 49 -8.11 -13.52 24.94
CA ILE A 49 -7.36 -12.28 25.23
C ILE A 49 -8.04 -11.49 26.34
N THR A 50 -7.26 -10.76 27.12
CA THR A 50 -7.78 -9.89 28.17
C THR A 50 -8.61 -8.74 27.56
N PRO A 51 -9.56 -8.15 28.32
CA PRO A 51 -10.37 -7.03 27.83
C PRO A 51 -9.54 -5.84 27.33
N GLU A 52 -8.41 -5.55 27.98
CA GLU A 52 -7.50 -4.48 27.57
C GLU A 52 -6.85 -4.80 26.20
N THR A 53 -6.38 -6.04 26.04
CA THR A 53 -5.75 -6.49 24.79
C THR A 53 -6.75 -6.53 23.64
N LYS A 54 -8.01 -6.91 23.92
CA LYS A 54 -9.09 -6.90 22.93
C LYS A 54 -9.36 -5.49 22.40
N THR A 55 -9.37 -4.49 23.27
CA THR A 55 -9.58 -3.08 22.88
C THR A 55 -8.45 -2.60 21.97
N MET A 56 -7.19 -2.86 22.34
CA MET A 56 -6.03 -2.52 21.50
C MET A 56 -6.06 -3.25 20.15
N ALA A 57 -6.43 -4.52 20.13
CA ALA A 57 -6.52 -5.30 18.91
C ALA A 57 -7.60 -4.77 17.95
N VAL A 58 -8.75 -4.31 18.47
CA VAL A 58 -9.77 -3.64 17.67
C VAL A 58 -9.20 -2.36 17.02
N HIS A 59 -8.46 -1.55 17.78
CA HIS A 59 -7.84 -0.33 17.26
C HIS A 59 -6.83 -0.64 16.15
N PHE A 60 -5.99 -1.68 16.32
CA PHE A 60 -5.07 -2.13 15.28
C PHE A 60 -5.80 -2.61 14.03
N ILE A 61 -6.90 -3.36 14.18
CA ILE A 61 -7.68 -3.83 13.04
C ILE A 61 -8.30 -2.65 12.28
N ILE A 62 -8.80 -1.62 12.98
CA ILE A 62 -9.32 -0.41 12.33
C ILE A 62 -8.22 0.29 11.50
N ILE A 63 -7.02 0.45 12.06
CA ILE A 63 -5.87 1.01 11.35
C ILE A 63 -5.51 0.14 10.14
N LEU A 64 -5.54 -1.20 10.30
CA LEU A 64 -5.32 -2.15 9.21
C LEU A 64 -6.37 -2.04 8.10
N CYS A 65 -7.65 -1.84 8.44
CA CYS A 65 -8.72 -1.69 7.45
C CYS A 65 -8.42 -0.51 6.52
N ILE A 66 -8.08 0.65 7.10
CA ILE A 66 -7.78 1.86 6.33
C ILE A 66 -6.51 1.67 5.49
N THR A 67 -5.45 1.13 6.10
CA THR A 67 -4.15 1.00 5.43
C THR A 67 -4.17 -0.07 4.34
N THR A 68 -4.96 -1.14 4.50
CA THR A 68 -5.14 -2.21 3.50
C THR A 68 -5.73 -1.70 2.19
N VAL A 69 -6.63 -0.71 2.24
CA VAL A 69 -7.16 -0.09 1.01
C VAL A 69 -6.03 0.55 0.21
N GLY A 70 -5.17 1.32 0.89
CA GLY A 70 -4.02 1.97 0.27
C GLY A 70 -2.99 0.96 -0.25
N THR A 71 -2.67 -0.06 0.55
CA THR A 71 -1.76 -1.14 0.16
C THR A 71 -2.27 -1.89 -1.07
N GLY A 72 -3.56 -2.25 -1.10
CA GLY A 72 -4.18 -2.96 -2.22
C GLY A 72 -4.06 -2.19 -3.54
N TYR A 73 -4.24 -0.86 -3.51
CA TYR A 73 -4.00 -0.02 -4.67
C TYR A 73 -2.51 0.04 -5.03
N GLN A 74 -1.66 0.37 -4.06
CA GLN A 74 -0.22 0.57 -4.24
C GLN A 74 0.46 -0.67 -4.85
N LEU A 75 0.26 -1.83 -4.23
CA LEU A 75 0.94 -3.07 -4.60
C LEU A 75 0.62 -3.44 -6.05
N ASN A 76 -0.66 -3.50 -6.40
CA ASN A 76 -1.11 -3.86 -7.73
C ASN A 76 -0.65 -2.85 -8.80
N VAL A 77 -0.63 -1.56 -8.46
CA VAL A 77 -0.25 -0.52 -9.42
C VAL A 77 1.27 -0.47 -9.66
N LEU A 78 2.07 -0.48 -8.60
CA LEU A 78 3.53 -0.43 -8.72
C LEU A 78 4.10 -1.74 -9.27
N THR A 79 3.64 -2.89 -8.80
CA THR A 79 4.15 -4.18 -9.32
C THR A 79 3.53 -4.56 -10.67
N GLY A 80 2.25 -4.25 -10.91
CA GLY A 80 1.59 -4.58 -12.18
C GLY A 80 2.00 -3.65 -13.33
N PHE A 81 2.02 -2.34 -13.11
CA PHE A 81 2.33 -1.37 -14.17
C PHE A 81 3.80 -0.96 -14.17
N VAL A 82 4.29 -0.41 -13.06
CA VAL A 82 5.61 0.25 -13.03
C VAL A 82 6.75 -0.76 -13.18
N ARG A 83 6.71 -1.88 -12.44
CA ARG A 83 7.70 -2.96 -12.65
C ARG A 83 7.58 -3.58 -14.05
N GLY A 84 6.36 -3.75 -14.55
CA GLY A 84 6.12 -4.26 -15.91
C GLY A 84 6.55 -3.32 -17.05
N GLY A 85 6.80 -2.03 -16.76
CA GLY A 85 7.30 -1.02 -17.70
C GLY A 85 8.81 -0.76 -17.61
N GLY A 86 9.54 -1.48 -16.75
CA GLY A 86 11.01 -1.42 -16.67
C GLY A 86 11.60 -0.42 -15.66
N ASP A 87 10.77 0.29 -14.88
CA ASP A 87 11.25 1.23 -13.83
C ASP A 87 11.17 0.59 -12.42
N THR A 88 11.78 -0.59 -12.27
CA THR A 88 11.78 -1.39 -11.02
C THR A 88 12.73 -0.81 -9.96
N THR A 89 13.86 -0.26 -10.38
CA THR A 89 14.93 0.24 -9.51
C THR A 89 14.48 1.46 -8.69
N PHE A 90 13.73 2.37 -9.29
CA PHE A 90 13.17 3.52 -8.57
C PHE A 90 12.26 3.09 -7.42
N VAL A 91 11.41 2.08 -7.66
CA VAL A 91 10.48 1.55 -6.66
C VAL A 91 11.26 0.94 -5.49
N LEU A 92 12.27 0.12 -5.79
CA LEU A 92 13.11 -0.52 -4.76
C LEU A 92 13.88 0.49 -3.91
N ILE A 93 14.50 1.49 -4.53
CA ILE A 93 15.25 2.53 -3.82
C ILE A 93 14.32 3.36 -2.94
N ASN A 94 13.19 3.81 -3.49
CA ASN A 94 12.20 4.58 -2.73
C ASN A 94 11.66 3.77 -1.54
N ASP A 95 11.34 2.49 -1.76
CA ASP A 95 10.82 1.59 -0.72
C ASP A 95 11.84 1.44 0.43
N SER A 96 13.11 1.25 0.08
CA SER A 96 14.20 1.07 1.03
C SER A 96 14.47 2.34 1.84
N ILE A 97 14.53 3.51 1.17
CA ILE A 97 14.76 4.80 1.81
C ILE A 97 13.63 5.14 2.79
N PHE A 98 12.37 5.03 2.36
CA PHE A 98 11.24 5.35 3.24
C PHE A 98 11.18 4.41 4.45
N MET A 99 11.42 3.11 4.23
CA MET A 99 11.36 2.14 5.32
C MET A 99 12.48 2.37 6.34
N TRP A 100 13.73 2.54 5.89
CA TRP A 100 14.89 2.66 6.78
C TRP A 100 15.08 4.03 7.41
N LEU A 101 14.79 5.12 6.68
CA LEU A 101 15.10 6.48 7.14
C LEU A 101 13.91 7.21 7.76
N ILE A 102 12.67 6.80 7.46
CA ILE A 102 11.47 7.48 7.97
C ILE A 102 10.72 6.58 8.92
N VAL A 103 10.31 5.39 8.47
CA VAL A 103 9.36 4.54 9.20
C VAL A 103 10.03 3.88 10.41
N LEU A 104 11.19 3.25 10.21
CA LEU A 104 11.92 2.61 11.31
C LEU A 104 12.30 3.61 12.40
N PRO A 105 12.95 4.76 12.09
CA PRO A 105 13.36 5.72 13.10
C PRO A 105 12.16 6.38 13.78
N ALA A 106 11.11 6.74 13.05
CA ALA A 106 9.90 7.32 13.65
C ALA A 106 9.21 6.34 14.60
N SER A 107 9.10 5.06 14.22
CA SER A 107 8.52 4.03 15.08
C SER A 107 9.37 3.77 16.34
N ALA A 108 10.70 3.77 16.19
CA ALA A 108 11.62 3.60 17.31
C ALA A 108 11.56 4.80 18.27
N LEU A 109 11.53 6.03 17.75
CA LEU A 109 11.37 7.23 18.57
C LEU A 109 10.02 7.22 19.30
N ALA A 110 8.93 6.88 18.63
CA ALA A 110 7.60 6.77 19.24
C ALA A 110 7.57 5.74 20.37
N ALA A 111 8.22 4.58 20.19
CA ALA A 111 8.24 3.50 21.17
C ALA A 111 9.19 3.74 22.35
N PHE A 112 10.43 4.15 22.08
CA PHE A 112 11.51 4.19 23.07
C PHE A 112 11.75 5.56 23.70
N VAL A 113 11.41 6.66 23.00
CA VAL A 113 11.63 8.02 23.52
C VAL A 113 10.34 8.61 24.07
N PHE A 114 9.26 8.53 23.30
CA PHE A 114 7.98 9.12 23.70
C PHE A 114 7.13 8.19 24.58
N HIS A 115 7.52 6.91 24.73
CA HIS A 115 6.73 5.87 25.39
C HIS A 115 5.25 5.89 24.94
N ALA A 116 5.03 6.17 23.66
CA ALA A 116 3.70 6.36 23.11
C ALA A 116 2.93 5.04 23.14
N SER A 117 1.60 5.13 23.18
CA SER A 117 0.73 3.94 23.17
C SER A 117 1.05 3.05 21.96
N PRO A 118 0.92 1.71 22.10
CA PRO A 118 1.19 0.75 21.01
C PRO A 118 0.46 1.09 19.70
N GLU A 119 -0.72 1.71 19.80
CA GLU A 119 -1.53 2.21 18.68
C GLU A 119 -0.82 3.26 17.84
N VAL A 120 -0.11 4.19 18.50
CA VAL A 120 0.63 5.26 17.83
C VAL A 120 1.86 4.69 17.14
N VAL A 121 2.57 3.77 17.80
CA VAL A 121 3.71 3.06 17.19
C VAL A 121 3.26 2.26 15.96
N PHE A 122 2.12 1.57 16.06
CA PHE A 122 1.54 0.84 14.95
C PHE A 122 1.10 1.77 13.80
N LEU A 123 0.51 2.92 14.11
CA LEU A 123 0.18 3.95 13.13
C LEU A 123 1.44 4.47 12.42
N CYS A 124 2.53 4.75 13.16
CA CYS A 124 3.82 5.14 12.58
C CYS A 124 4.36 4.06 11.64
N LEU A 125 4.30 2.79 12.04
CA LEU A 125 4.70 1.67 11.18
C LEU A 125 3.84 1.60 9.90
N LYS A 126 2.55 1.86 10.01
CA LYS A 126 1.62 1.83 8.87
C LYS A 126 1.59 3.11 8.02
N SER A 127 2.15 4.21 8.52
CA SER A 127 2.27 5.48 7.79
C SER A 127 3.04 5.34 6.47
N ASP A 128 3.99 4.40 6.43
CA ASP A 128 4.69 3.95 5.23
C ASP A 128 3.75 3.70 4.04
N GLN A 129 2.68 2.97 4.29
CA GLN A 129 1.73 2.55 3.26
C GLN A 129 0.95 3.73 2.71
N ILE A 130 0.63 4.72 3.56
CA ILE A 130 -0.07 5.93 3.14
C ILE A 130 0.84 6.78 2.25
N LEU A 131 2.09 6.99 2.67
CA LEU A 131 3.09 7.75 1.93
C LEU A 131 3.38 7.10 0.57
N LYS A 132 3.57 5.78 0.53
CA LYS A 132 3.82 5.05 -0.72
C LYS A 132 2.59 5.01 -1.63
N CYS A 133 1.38 4.97 -1.08
CA CYS A 133 0.16 5.09 -1.88
C CYS A 133 0.09 6.46 -2.59
N PHE A 134 0.48 7.54 -1.91
CA PHE A 134 0.59 8.87 -2.51
C PHE A 134 1.65 8.91 -3.62
N VAL A 135 2.85 8.36 -3.37
CA VAL A 135 3.90 8.26 -4.39
C VAL A 135 3.44 7.43 -5.59
N ALA A 136 2.73 6.32 -5.36
CA ALA A 136 2.17 5.48 -6.41
C ALA A 136 1.18 6.25 -7.29
N LEU A 137 0.25 7.00 -6.69
CA LEU A 137 -0.70 7.87 -7.40
C LEU A 137 0.02 8.88 -8.30
N VAL A 138 0.98 9.61 -7.75
CA VAL A 138 1.76 10.61 -8.50
C VAL A 138 2.54 9.96 -9.64
N LYS A 139 3.25 8.86 -9.36
CA LYS A 139 4.11 8.19 -10.34
C LYS A 139 3.29 7.58 -11.48
N VAL A 140 2.16 6.95 -11.19
CA VAL A 140 1.31 6.34 -12.22
C VAL A 140 0.70 7.41 -13.12
N ASN A 141 0.26 8.53 -12.55
CA ASN A 141 -0.38 9.61 -13.30
C ASN A 141 0.62 10.45 -14.11
N ARG A 142 1.92 10.34 -13.83
CA ARG A 142 3.00 10.96 -14.63
C ARG A 142 3.29 10.21 -15.93
N TRP A 143 2.84 8.97 -16.10
CA TRP A 143 3.08 8.10 -17.27
C TRP A 143 4.54 7.90 -17.73
N LYS A 144 5.51 8.54 -17.06
CA LYS A 144 6.97 8.44 -17.34
C LYS A 144 7.55 7.04 -17.11
N TRP A 145 6.78 6.14 -16.53
CA TRP A 145 7.14 4.73 -16.33
C TRP A 145 6.99 3.89 -17.61
N ILE A 146 6.28 4.39 -18.61
CA ILE A 146 6.15 3.74 -19.91
C ILE A 146 7.43 4.02 -20.71
N ARG A 147 8.44 3.16 -20.57
CA ARG A 147 9.61 3.17 -21.46
C ARG A 147 9.36 2.19 -22.60
N VAL A 148 9.40 2.69 -23.83
CA VAL A 148 9.42 1.83 -25.02
C VAL A 148 10.79 1.15 -25.05
N LEU A 149 10.82 -0.16 -24.83
CA LEU A 149 12.05 -0.95 -24.75
C LEU A 149 12.56 -1.42 -26.13
N THR A 150 11.94 -0.97 -27.22
CA THR A 150 12.30 -1.34 -28.59
C THR A 150 12.66 -0.10 -29.41
N GLN A 151 13.89 -0.08 -29.93
CA GLN A 151 14.27 0.67 -31.13
C GLN A 151 13.48 0.18 -32.35
#